data_AF-A0A518HM39-F1
#
_entry.id   AF-A0A518HM39-F1
#
_cell.length_a   1.000
_cell.length_b   1.000
_cell.length_c   1.000
_cell.angle_alpha   90.00
_cell.angle_beta   90.00
_cell.angle_gamma   90.00
#
_symmetry.space_group_name_H-M   'P 1'
#
loop_
_entity.id
_entity.type
_entity.pdbx_description
1 polymer ?
#
loop_
_entity_poly.entity_id
_entity_poly.type
_entity_poly.pdbx_seq_one_letter_code
_entity_poly.pdbx_strand_id
1 'polypeptide(L)'
;MKVISLNCNHCGAPLDVPAKARFATCGFCQAKLAIEHVGNSYSTTVLDELKETTDRIARDVAEIKSSSEIKELDSRWQQERLSHMVTGKHGRQSLPTKTGAVAGGVMVAVFGLFWTIMAAGITGAGSRMGAPGVFSIFPLFGIVFIVFGVFMSFQVYSRAESYEQANQKYLDERRKLARENVHRD
;
A
#
# COMPACT_ATOMS: atom_id res chain seq x y z
N MET A 1 -38.80 46.44 33.09
CA MET A 1 -37.69 45.92 32.26
C MET A 1 -38.10 46.04 30.80
N LYS A 2 -37.23 46.52 29.90
CA LYS A 2 -37.58 46.68 28.47
C LYS A 2 -37.42 45.33 27.75
N VAL A 3 -38.54 44.75 27.34
CA VAL A 3 -38.60 43.54 26.51
C VAL A 3 -38.70 43.94 25.04
N ILE A 4 -38.10 43.14 24.17
CA ILE A 4 -38.14 43.32 22.71
C ILE A 4 -38.74 42.04 22.13
N SER A 5 -39.74 42.20 21.27
CA SER A 5 -40.39 41.08 20.58
C SER A 5 -39.68 40.82 19.26
N LEU A 6 -39.18 39.61 19.07
CA LEU A 6 -38.45 39.13 17.89
C LEU A 6 -39.16 37.91 17.33
N ASN A 7 -38.96 37.61 16.05
CA ASN A 7 -39.37 36.31 15.51
C ASN A 7 -38.20 35.34 15.52
N CYS A 8 -38.49 34.09 15.85
CA CYS A 8 -37.53 33.01 15.69
C CYS A 8 -37.26 32.76 14.20
N ASN A 9 -36.01 32.87 13.75
CA ASN A 9 -35.65 32.63 12.35
C ASN A 9 -35.73 31.16 11.94
N HIS A 10 -35.90 30.23 12.88
CA HIS A 10 -36.09 28.80 12.58
C HIS A 10 -37.56 28.42 12.34
N CYS A 11 -38.51 29.01 13.08
CA CYS A 11 -39.92 28.59 13.03
C CYS A 11 -40.95 29.73 12.91
N GLY A 12 -40.52 30.98 12.93
CA GLY A 12 -41.39 32.15 12.83
C GLY A 12 -42.17 32.51 14.11
N ALA A 13 -42.05 31.72 15.19
CA ALA A 13 -42.77 32.01 16.44
C ALA A 13 -42.29 33.32 17.09
N PRO A 14 -43.21 34.12 17.68
CA PRO A 14 -42.86 35.33 18.41
C PRO A 14 -42.12 34.98 19.71
N LEU A 15 -41.10 35.78 20.02
CA LEU A 15 -40.19 35.57 21.15
C LEU A 15 -39.94 36.90 21.86
N ASP A 16 -40.31 36.98 23.13
CA ASP A 16 -40.04 38.15 23.96
C ASP A 16 -38.75 37.94 24.73
N VAL A 17 -37.73 38.74 24.42
CA VAL A 17 -36.41 38.65 25.04
C VAL A 17 -36.02 39.96 25.72
N PRO A 18 -35.23 39.91 26.81
CA PRO A 18 -34.68 41.12 27.39
C PRO A 18 -33.81 41.87 26.37
N ALA A 19 -33.90 43.20 26.33
CA ALA A 19 -33.18 44.04 25.37
C ALA A 19 -31.64 43.89 25.36
N LYS A 20 -31.06 43.22 26.36
CA LYS A 20 -29.61 42.97 26.51
C LYS A 20 -29.23 41.48 26.38
N ALA A 21 -30.17 40.59 26.10
CA ALA A 21 -29.90 39.17 26.00
C ALA A 21 -29.15 38.86 24.68
N ARG A 22 -28.03 38.16 24.79
CA ARG A 22 -27.24 37.69 23.62
C ARG A 22 -27.69 36.33 23.09
N PHE A 23 -28.36 35.56 23.94
CA PHE A 23 -28.84 34.23 23.64
C PHE A 23 -30.27 34.09 24.14
N ALA A 24 -31.10 33.39 23.38
CA ALA A 24 -32.45 33.04 23.79
C ALA A 24 -32.82 31.66 23.24
N THR A 25 -33.73 30.96 23.92
CA THR A 25 -34.27 29.69 23.45
C THR A 25 -35.70 29.91 23.03
N CYS A 26 -36.08 29.47 21.84
CA CYS A 26 -37.45 29.57 21.38
C CYS A 26 -38.37 28.66 22.20
N GLY A 27 -39.41 29.20 22.83
CA GLY A 27 -40.37 28.38 23.59
C GLY A 27 -41.19 27.39 22.74
N PHE A 28 -41.26 27.62 21.42
CA PHE A 28 -42.04 26.79 20.50
C PHE A 28 -41.22 25.64 19.89
N CYS A 29 -40.14 25.96 19.15
CA CYS A 29 -39.30 24.96 18.49
C CYS A 29 -38.07 24.53 19.31
N GLN A 30 -37.87 25.10 20.51
CA GLN A 30 -36.75 24.81 21.40
C GLN A 30 -35.35 25.09 20.81
N ALA A 31 -35.26 25.75 19.66
CA ALA A 31 -33.98 26.12 19.06
C ALA A 31 -33.24 27.16 19.91
N LYS A 32 -31.91 26.97 20.08
CA LYS A 32 -31.03 27.95 20.70
C LYS A 32 -30.60 28.99 19.67
N LEU A 33 -30.89 30.26 19.97
CA LEU A 33 -30.72 31.38 19.07
C LEU A 33 -29.68 32.35 19.63
N ALA A 34 -28.71 32.73 18.81
CA ALA A 34 -27.90 33.93 19.02
C ALA A 34 -28.71 35.14 18.54
N ILE A 35 -28.77 36.21 19.36
CA ILE A 35 -29.42 37.47 18.98
C ILE A 35 -28.34 38.42 18.48
N GLU A 36 -28.40 38.76 17.20
CA GLU A 36 -27.53 39.76 16.60
C GLU A 36 -28.25 41.12 16.51
N HIS A 37 -27.54 42.16 16.93
CA HIS A 37 -28.02 43.55 16.90
C HIS A 37 -27.30 44.27 15.76
N VAL A 38 -27.96 44.42 14.61
CA VAL A 38 -27.40 45.18 13.47
C VAL A 38 -28.25 46.44 13.29
N GLY A 39 -27.76 47.55 13.82
CA GLY A 39 -28.46 48.84 13.77
C GLY A 39 -29.80 48.81 14.51
N ASN A 40 -30.91 49.06 13.80
CA ASN A 40 -32.28 49.02 14.34
C ASN A 40 -33.01 47.69 14.04
N SER A 41 -32.28 46.68 13.56
CA SER A 41 -32.80 45.35 13.24
C SER A 41 -32.24 44.30 14.19
N TYR A 42 -33.09 43.36 14.56
CA TYR A 42 -32.78 42.27 15.48
C TYR A 42 -33.02 40.96 14.73
N SER A 43 -31.97 40.18 14.50
CA SER A 43 -32.05 38.87 13.84
C SER A 43 -31.63 37.77 14.82
N THR A 44 -32.21 36.57 14.64
CA THR A 44 -31.87 35.39 15.44
C THR A 44 -31.14 34.36 14.57
N THR A 45 -30.02 33.81 15.00
CA THR A 45 -29.31 32.75 14.24
C THR A 45 -29.24 31.48 15.06
N VAL A 46 -29.55 30.33 14.44
CA VAL A 46 -29.57 29.03 15.12
C VAL A 46 -28.13 28.57 15.38
N LEU A 47 -27.80 28.24 16.64
CA LEU A 47 -26.44 27.86 17.04
C LEU A 47 -26.17 26.34 16.96
N ASP A 48 -27.22 25.51 17.03
CA ASP A 48 -27.06 24.05 17.14
C ASP A 48 -26.67 23.38 15.80
N GLU A 49 -27.05 23.98 14.66
CA GLU A 49 -26.78 23.44 13.31
C GLU A 49 -25.29 23.45 12.93
N LEU A 50 -24.51 24.41 13.44
CA LEU A 50 -23.07 24.49 13.16
C LEU A 50 -22.25 23.44 13.92
N LYS A 51 -22.65 23.09 15.16
CA LYS A 51 -21.90 22.13 15.98
C LYS A 51 -22.09 20.71 15.46
N GLU A 52 -23.33 20.34 15.13
CA GLU A 52 -23.64 19.03 14.58
C GLU A 52 -23.01 18.81 13.20
N THR A 53 -23.02 19.84 12.34
CA THR A 53 -22.36 19.80 11.04
C THR A 53 -20.84 19.69 11.16
N THR A 54 -20.23 20.42 12.11
CA THR A 54 -18.77 20.34 12.34
C THR A 54 -18.35 18.97 12.85
N ASP A 55 -19.11 18.38 13.79
CA ASP A 55 -18.83 17.04 14.31
C ASP A 55 -19.00 15.96 13.23
N ARG A 56 -19.98 16.12 12.34
CA ARG A 56 -20.18 15.22 11.20
C ARG A 56 -19.05 15.32 10.18
N ILE A 57 -18.66 16.54 9.79
CA ILE A 57 -17.52 16.77 8.90
C ILE A 57 -16.21 16.24 9.51
N ALA A 58 -15.99 16.42 10.82
CA ALA A 58 -14.82 15.90 11.50
C ALA A 58 -14.75 14.37 11.45
N ARG A 59 -15.89 13.68 11.61
CA ARG A 59 -16.00 12.22 11.46
C ARG A 59 -15.76 11.78 10.02
N ASP A 60 -16.40 12.42 9.05
CA ASP A 60 -16.25 12.07 7.63
C ASP A 60 -14.80 12.28 7.16
N VAL A 61 -14.13 13.35 7.61
CA VAL A 61 -12.71 13.59 7.33
C VAL A 61 -11.82 12.54 8.00
N ALA A 62 -12.15 12.08 9.20
CA ALA A 62 -11.39 11.04 9.88
C ALA A 62 -11.45 9.71 9.12
N GLU A 63 -12.64 9.32 8.67
CA GLU A 63 -12.88 8.14 7.86
C GLU A 63 -12.14 8.24 6.50
N ILE A 64 -12.32 9.36 5.79
CA ILE A 64 -11.65 9.61 4.50
C ILE A 64 -10.13 9.53 4.66
N LYS A 65 -9.57 10.15 5.71
CA LYS A 65 -8.13 10.13 5.97
C LYS A 65 -7.63 8.70 6.16
N SER A 66 -8.33 7.90 6.96
CA SER A 66 -7.99 6.49 7.21
C SER A 66 -7.98 5.64 5.92
N SER A 67 -8.95 5.87 5.03
CA SER A 67 -9.03 5.20 3.73
C SER A 67 -7.93 5.67 2.78
N SER A 68 -7.61 6.97 2.81
CA SER A 68 -6.58 7.56 1.95
C SER A 68 -5.18 7.02 2.24
N GLU A 69 -4.85 6.80 3.52
CA GLU A 69 -3.55 6.29 3.96
C GLU A 69 -3.31 4.85 3.47
N ILE A 70 -4.32 3.97 3.58
CA ILE A 70 -4.24 2.60 3.05
C ILE A 70 -4.13 2.61 1.52
N LYS A 71 -4.89 3.48 0.84
CA LYS A 71 -4.85 3.59 -0.62
C LYS A 71 -3.50 4.07 -1.13
N GLU A 72 -2.88 5.02 -0.44
CA GLU A 72 -1.54 5.50 -0.77
C GLU A 72 -0.50 4.39 -0.57
N LEU A 73 -0.57 3.69 0.56
CA LEU A 73 0.31 2.55 0.83
C LEU A 73 0.19 1.47 -0.25
N ASP A 74 -1.03 1.09 -0.62
CA ASP A 74 -1.30 0.11 -1.68
C ASP A 74 -0.78 0.59 -3.04
N SER A 75 -0.94 1.87 -3.37
CA SER A 75 -0.43 2.45 -4.61
C SER A 75 1.10 2.40 -4.69
N ARG A 76 1.79 2.80 -3.60
CA ARG A 76 3.25 2.71 -3.51
C ARG A 76 3.73 1.27 -3.65
N TRP A 77 3.06 0.33 -2.97
CA TRP A 77 3.38 -1.09 -3.07
C TRP A 77 3.20 -1.64 -4.48
N GLN A 78 2.17 -1.23 -5.23
CA GLN A 78 2.02 -1.65 -6.62
C GLN A 78 3.20 -1.18 -7.49
N GLN A 79 3.65 0.07 -7.32
CA GLN A 79 4.80 0.59 -8.07
C GLN A 79 6.10 -0.14 -7.69
N GLU A 80 6.35 -0.34 -6.40
CA GLU A 80 7.52 -1.06 -5.91
C GLU A 80 7.51 -2.52 -6.37
N ARG A 81 6.38 -3.21 -6.25
CA ARG A 81 6.20 -4.59 -6.72
C ARG A 81 6.53 -4.75 -8.20
N LEU A 82 6.12 -3.82 -9.05
CA LEU A 82 6.44 -3.86 -10.48
C LEU A 82 7.95 -3.79 -10.74
N SER A 83 8.69 -3.04 -9.94
CA SER A 83 10.16 -2.95 -10.06
C SER A 83 10.88 -4.27 -9.73
N HIS A 84 10.26 -5.13 -8.91
CA HIS A 84 10.79 -6.44 -8.55
C HIS A 84 10.36 -7.57 -9.50
N MET A 85 9.41 -7.34 -10.39
CA MET A 85 8.94 -8.36 -11.32
C MET A 85 10.02 -8.71 -12.35
N VAL A 86 10.15 -10.01 -12.65
CA VAL A 86 11.08 -10.51 -13.67
C VAL A 86 10.28 -10.87 -14.91
N THR A 87 10.68 -10.30 -16.05
CA THR A 87 10.11 -10.64 -17.36
C THR A 87 10.67 -11.98 -17.82
N GLY A 88 9.81 -12.99 -17.89
CA GLY A 88 10.18 -14.28 -18.45
C GLY A 88 10.36 -14.23 -19.96
N LYS A 89 10.92 -15.30 -20.53
CA LYS A 89 11.18 -15.46 -21.98
C LYS A 89 9.94 -15.25 -22.87
N HIS A 90 8.74 -15.46 -22.33
CA HIS A 90 7.46 -15.32 -23.05
C HIS A 90 6.73 -13.99 -22.77
N GLY A 91 7.43 -12.98 -22.24
CA GLY A 91 6.82 -11.69 -21.87
C GLY A 91 5.90 -11.77 -20.63
N ARG A 92 5.72 -12.95 -20.04
CA ARG A 92 4.98 -13.11 -18.78
C ARG A 92 5.83 -12.54 -17.65
N GLN A 93 5.30 -11.53 -16.97
CA GLN A 93 5.88 -11.06 -15.72
C GLN A 93 5.54 -12.05 -14.62
N SER A 94 6.57 -12.52 -13.93
CA SER A 94 6.42 -13.45 -12.81
C SER A 94 7.12 -12.89 -11.59
N LEU A 95 6.56 -13.19 -10.41
CA LEU A 95 7.22 -12.85 -9.16
C LEU A 95 8.47 -13.71 -9.00
N PRO A 96 9.61 -13.11 -8.61
CA PRO A 96 10.80 -13.87 -8.30
C PRO A 96 10.53 -14.76 -7.08
N THR A 97 10.74 -16.06 -7.20
CA THR A 97 10.56 -17.02 -6.11
C THR A 97 11.89 -17.64 -5.71
N LYS A 98 12.15 -17.72 -4.40
CA LYS A 98 13.35 -18.37 -3.85
C LYS A 98 13.42 -19.84 -4.27
N THR A 99 12.28 -20.54 -4.20
CA THR A 99 12.17 -21.95 -4.59
C THR A 99 12.51 -22.17 -6.05
N GLY A 100 12.06 -21.29 -6.95
CA GLY A 100 12.37 -21.38 -8.37
C GLY A 100 13.86 -21.16 -8.65
N ALA A 101 14.50 -20.21 -7.96
CA ALA A 101 15.93 -19.97 -8.05
C ALA A 101 16.74 -21.20 -7.61
N VAL A 102 16.46 -21.72 -6.41
CA VAL A 102 17.17 -22.89 -5.85
C VAL A 102 16.98 -24.13 -6.73
N ALA A 103 15.75 -24.44 -7.14
CA ALA A 103 15.47 -25.58 -7.99
C ALA A 103 16.18 -25.49 -9.34
N GLY A 104 16.19 -24.29 -9.96
CA GLY A 104 16.92 -24.03 -11.19
C GLY A 104 18.43 -24.19 -11.03
N GLY A 105 19.00 -23.64 -9.97
CA GLY A 105 20.44 -23.77 -9.66
C GLY A 105 20.86 -25.23 -9.45
N VAL A 106 20.09 -26.00 -8.68
CA VAL A 106 20.32 -27.45 -8.46
C VAL A 106 20.25 -28.21 -9.78
N MET A 107 19.24 -27.94 -10.61
CA MET A 107 19.10 -28.58 -11.92
C MET A 107 20.32 -28.31 -12.82
N VAL A 108 20.77 -27.06 -12.89
CA VAL A 108 21.96 -26.71 -13.71
C VAL A 108 23.22 -27.34 -13.16
N ALA A 109 23.40 -27.40 -11.83
CA ALA A 109 24.55 -28.06 -11.22
C ALA A 109 24.59 -29.57 -11.53
N VAL A 110 23.47 -30.27 -11.37
CA VAL A 110 23.35 -31.70 -11.68
C VAL A 110 23.60 -31.97 -13.16
N PHE A 111 22.98 -31.18 -14.04
CA PHE A 111 23.15 -31.31 -15.48
C PHE A 111 24.59 -31.03 -15.92
N GLY A 112 25.20 -29.97 -15.40
CA GLY A 112 26.59 -29.63 -15.70
C GLY A 112 27.57 -30.70 -15.22
N LEU A 113 27.34 -31.28 -14.03
CA LEU A 113 28.15 -32.38 -13.52
C LEU A 113 28.02 -33.62 -14.41
N PHE A 114 26.79 -34.00 -14.75
CA PHE A 114 26.51 -35.10 -15.67
C PHE A 114 27.20 -34.89 -17.02
N TRP A 115 27.07 -33.69 -17.60
CA TRP A 115 27.72 -33.32 -18.86
C TRP A 115 29.24 -33.44 -18.77
N THR A 116 29.87 -32.91 -17.72
CA THR A 116 31.34 -32.97 -17.55
C THR A 116 31.83 -34.41 -17.45
N ILE A 117 31.14 -35.28 -16.69
CA ILE A 117 31.50 -36.71 -16.57
C ILE A 117 31.38 -37.41 -17.92
N MET A 118 30.26 -37.21 -18.62
CA MET A 118 30.01 -37.83 -19.93
C MET A 118 31.04 -37.34 -20.97
N ALA A 119 31.27 -36.03 -21.04
CA ALA A 119 32.23 -35.43 -21.95
C ALA A 119 33.66 -35.93 -21.69
N ALA A 120 34.08 -36.01 -20.42
CA ALA A 120 35.39 -36.54 -20.06
C ALA A 120 35.56 -38.00 -20.49
N GLY A 121 34.50 -38.82 -20.36
CA GLY A 121 34.49 -40.21 -20.83
C GLY A 121 34.69 -40.32 -22.35
N ILE A 122 33.97 -39.52 -23.14
CA ILE A 122 34.09 -39.50 -24.60
C ILE A 122 35.47 -38.99 -25.03
N THR A 123 35.96 -37.91 -24.44
CA THR A 123 37.31 -37.36 -24.70
C THR A 123 38.39 -38.39 -24.37
N GLY A 124 38.26 -39.12 -23.26
CA GLY A 124 39.19 -40.18 -22.86
C GLY A 124 39.18 -41.39 -23.80
N ALA A 125 38.02 -41.75 -24.36
CA ALA A 125 37.93 -42.81 -25.36
C ALA A 125 38.47 -42.36 -26.73
N GLY A 126 38.15 -41.13 -27.16
CA GLY A 126 38.60 -40.58 -28.44
C GLY A 126 40.09 -40.34 -28.51
N SER A 127 40.71 -39.88 -27.42
CA SER A 127 42.17 -39.70 -27.33
C SER A 127 42.94 -41.01 -27.49
N ARG A 128 42.38 -42.14 -27.00
CA ARG A 128 42.94 -43.49 -27.24
C ARG A 128 42.80 -43.96 -28.69
N MET A 129 41.86 -43.39 -29.45
CA MET A 129 41.62 -43.70 -30.87
C MET A 129 42.26 -42.68 -31.83
N GLY A 130 43.17 -41.83 -31.35
CA GLY A 130 43.89 -40.86 -32.18
C GLY A 130 43.10 -39.61 -32.55
N ALA A 131 41.99 -39.32 -31.84
CA ALA A 131 41.21 -38.10 -32.09
C ALA A 131 42.03 -36.82 -31.77
N PRO A 132 41.86 -35.74 -32.55
CA PRO A 132 42.56 -34.46 -32.34
C PRO A 132 42.43 -33.90 -30.91
N GLY A 133 43.49 -33.27 -30.40
CA GLY A 133 43.52 -32.72 -29.03
C GLY A 133 42.47 -31.64 -28.70
N VAL A 134 41.80 -31.08 -29.72
CA VAL A 134 40.69 -30.12 -29.58
C VAL A 134 39.48 -30.71 -28.82
N PHE A 135 39.32 -32.04 -28.80
CA PHE A 135 38.28 -32.70 -28.01
C PHE A 135 38.51 -32.63 -26.49
N SER A 136 39.68 -32.17 -26.03
CA SER A 136 40.02 -32.03 -24.61
C SER A 136 39.30 -30.87 -23.92
N ILE A 137 38.73 -29.94 -24.68
CA ILE A 137 38.10 -28.72 -24.18
C ILE A 137 36.62 -28.96 -23.82
N PHE A 138 36.01 -30.01 -24.36
CA PHE A 138 34.58 -30.34 -24.19
C PHE A 138 34.10 -30.43 -22.73
N PRO A 139 34.86 -31.06 -21.80
CA PRO A 139 34.45 -31.13 -20.39
C PRO A 139 34.45 -29.77 -19.67
N LEU A 140 35.27 -28.82 -20.13
CA LEU A 140 35.36 -27.47 -19.53
C LEU A 140 34.07 -26.67 -19.72
N PHE A 141 33.33 -26.91 -20.80
CA PHE A 141 32.02 -26.27 -21.00
C PHE A 141 31.05 -26.59 -19.86
N GLY A 142 31.06 -27.81 -19.33
CA GLY A 142 30.20 -28.17 -18.20
C GLY A 142 30.53 -27.38 -16.94
N ILE A 143 31.82 -27.14 -16.67
CA ILE A 143 32.26 -26.28 -15.55
C ILE A 143 31.78 -24.84 -15.75
N VAL A 144 31.91 -24.29 -16.97
CA VAL A 144 31.42 -22.95 -17.30
C VAL A 144 29.90 -22.85 -17.11
N PHE A 145 29.14 -23.85 -17.55
CA PHE A 145 27.68 -23.90 -17.35
C PHE A 145 27.30 -23.93 -15.87
N ILE A 146 28.03 -24.69 -15.04
CA ILE A 146 27.79 -24.71 -13.59
C ILE A 146 28.04 -23.33 -12.99
N VAL A 147 29.20 -22.72 -13.25
CA VAL A 147 29.56 -21.41 -12.69
C VAL A 147 28.53 -20.35 -13.11
N PHE A 148 28.21 -20.30 -14.41
CA PHE A 148 27.24 -19.35 -14.94
C PHE A 148 25.82 -19.59 -14.39
N GLY A 149 25.39 -20.84 -14.31
CA GLY A 149 24.09 -21.22 -13.77
C GLY A 149 23.93 -20.88 -12.30
N VAL A 150 24.95 -21.17 -11.49
CA VAL A 150 24.99 -20.83 -10.06
C VAL A 150 24.95 -19.31 -9.89
N PHE A 151 25.73 -18.55 -10.66
CA PHE A 151 25.71 -17.08 -10.63
C PHE A 151 24.31 -16.52 -10.95
N MET A 152 23.68 -17.00 -12.02
CA MET A 152 22.31 -16.61 -12.38
C MET A 152 21.31 -16.97 -11.27
N SER A 153 21.45 -18.15 -10.66
CA SER A 153 20.61 -18.58 -9.52
C SER A 153 20.75 -17.64 -8.33
N PHE A 154 21.97 -17.20 -7.98
CA PHE A 154 22.21 -16.23 -6.91
C PHE A 154 21.57 -14.88 -7.20
N GLN A 155 21.64 -14.39 -8.45
CA GLN A 155 20.98 -13.13 -8.82
C GLN A 155 19.46 -13.19 -8.72
N VAL A 156 18.84 -14.32 -9.10
CA VAL A 156 17.39 -14.49 -8.96
C VAL A 156 17.00 -14.62 -7.49
N TYR A 157 17.81 -15.33 -6.70
CA TYR A 157 17.58 -15.50 -5.27
C TYR A 157 17.62 -14.16 -4.52
N SER A 158 18.62 -13.32 -4.76
CA SER A 158 18.74 -12.01 -4.10
C SER A 158 17.58 -11.07 -4.43
N ARG A 159 17.07 -11.11 -5.67
CA ARG A 159 15.86 -10.39 -6.07
C ARG A 159 14.59 -10.93 -5.41
N ALA A 160 14.49 -12.24 -5.26
CA ALA A 160 13.36 -12.85 -4.55
C ALA A 160 13.37 -12.47 -3.06
N GLU A 161 14.56 -12.41 -2.46
CA GLU A 161 14.73 -11.98 -1.07
C GLU A 161 14.37 -10.51 -0.85
N SER A 162 14.84 -9.60 -1.70
CA SER A 162 14.49 -8.19 -1.58
C SER A 162 12.98 -7.96 -1.74
N TYR A 163 12.35 -8.67 -2.68
CA TYR A 163 10.90 -8.66 -2.84
C TYR A 163 10.16 -9.15 -1.58
N GLU A 164 10.60 -10.26 -1.00
CA GLU A 164 9.95 -10.84 0.18
C GLU A 164 10.09 -9.92 1.41
N GLN A 165 11.26 -9.31 1.60
CA GLN A 165 11.47 -8.32 2.66
C GLN A 165 10.58 -7.09 2.47
N ALA A 166 10.47 -6.56 1.24
CA ALA A 166 9.60 -5.43 0.93
C ALA A 166 8.11 -5.78 1.13
N ASN A 167 7.69 -6.98 0.71
CA ASN A 167 6.33 -7.46 0.90
C ASN A 167 5.97 -7.62 2.39
N GLN A 168 6.90 -8.13 3.21
CA GLN A 168 6.69 -8.24 4.65
C GLN A 168 6.51 -6.86 5.30
N LYS A 169 7.36 -5.89 4.95
CA LYS A 169 7.22 -4.50 5.42
C LYS A 169 5.86 -3.90 5.05
N TYR A 170 5.44 -4.07 3.79
CA TYR A 170 4.12 -3.64 3.33
C TYR A 170 2.98 -4.28 4.14
N LEU A 171 3.04 -5.60 4.38
CA LEU A 171 2.02 -6.31 5.16
C LEU A 171 2.01 -5.87 6.63
N ASP A 172 3.16 -5.54 7.21
CA ASP A 172 3.27 -5.04 8.58
C ASP A 172 2.70 -3.62 8.71
N GLU A 173 3.04 -2.72 7.79
CA GLU A 173 2.49 -1.36 7.72
C GLU A 173 0.98 -1.38 7.52
N ARG A 174 0.48 -2.22 6.61
CA ARG A 174 -0.96 -2.37 6.37
C ARG A 174 -1.69 -2.89 7.60
N ARG A 175 -1.11 -3.86 8.31
CA ARG A 175 -1.66 -4.35 9.60
C ARG A 175 -1.61 -3.30 10.70
N LYS A 176 -0.63 -2.40 10.69
CA LYS A 176 -0.55 -1.29 11.63
C LYS A 176 -1.67 -0.28 11.37
N LEU A 177 -1.82 0.19 10.13
CA LEU A 177 -2.88 1.12 9.73
C LEU A 177 -4.29 0.54 9.98
N ALA A 178 -4.49 -0.74 9.67
CA ALA A 178 -5.76 -1.40 9.94
C ALA A 178 -6.11 -1.44 11.44
N ARG A 179 -5.12 -1.63 12.32
CA ARG A 179 -5.33 -1.59 13.78
C ARG A 179 -5.58 -0.18 14.31
N GLU A 180 -4.85 0.81 13.80
CA GLU A 180 -5.05 2.22 14.17
C GLU A 180 -6.46 2.69 13.78
N ASN A 181 -6.99 2.25 12.64
CA ASN A 181 -8.35 2.57 12.22
C ASN A 181 -9.40 1.96 13.14
N VAL A 182 -9.25 0.69 13.53
CA VAL A 182 -10.19 0.01 14.46
C VAL A 182 -10.23 0.68 15.84
N HIS A 183 -9.14 1.30 16.29
CA HIS A 183 -9.10 2.02 17.58
C HIS A 183 -9.66 3.44 17.52
N ARG A 184 -9.97 3.94 16.33
CA ARG A 184 -10.41 5.31 16.11
C ARG A 184 -11.94 5.44 15.96
N ASP A 185 -12.61 4.31 15.75
CA ASP A 185 -14.08 4.12 15.76
C ASP A 185 -14.60 3.82 17.18
#